data_AF-A0A7J8G645-F1
#
_entry.id   AF-A0A7J8G645-F1
#
_cell.length_a   1.000
_cell.length_b   1.000
_cell.length_c   1.000
_cell.angle_alpha   90.00
_cell.angle_beta   90.00
_cell.angle_gamma   90.00
#
_symmetry.space_group_name_H-M   'P 1'
#
loop_
_entity.id
_entity.type
_entity.pdbx_description
1 polymer ?
#
loop_
_entity_poly.entity_id
_entity_poly.type
_entity_poly.pdbx_seq_one_letter_code
_entity_poly.pdbx_strand_id
1 'polypeptide(L)'
;MPSPVRTVIAADFDNDQELEIFFNNFAHRSSSANRLFRVIRREHGDPLIEELNPGDALEPEGRGTGGVVTDFDGDGMLDLILSHGESMAQPLSVFRGNQGFSNNWLRVVPRTRFGAFARGAKVVLYTKKSGAHLRIIDGGSGYLCEMEPVAHFGLGKDEASSVEVTWPDGKMVSRSVASGEMNSVLEIPYPQDGDGRQDLAPLECGQGFSQQENGHCMDTNECIQFPFVCPRDKPVCVNTYGSYRCRTNKRCSRGYEPNEDGTACVAQVAFLGGYPSAAFRISEPLSQASYLSLGLGLCLQLYAF
;
A
#
# COMPACT_ATOMS: atom_id res chain seq x y z
N MET A 1 -8.59 5.39 -16.00
CA MET A 1 -8.36 4.64 -17.26
C MET A 1 -7.15 3.75 -17.10
N PRO A 2 -7.21 2.49 -17.54
CA PRO A 2 -6.04 1.60 -17.58
C PRO A 2 -4.92 2.21 -18.43
N SER A 3 -3.67 2.06 -18.01
CA SER A 3 -2.45 2.47 -18.73
C SER A 3 -1.42 1.33 -18.70
N PRO A 4 -0.36 1.34 -19.53
CA PRO A 4 0.67 0.31 -19.52
C PRO A 4 1.62 0.47 -18.32
N VAL A 5 1.06 0.34 -17.11
CA VAL A 5 1.79 0.48 -15.84
C VAL A 5 2.71 -0.72 -15.66
N ARG A 6 3.97 -0.45 -15.34
CA ARG A 6 4.92 -1.49 -14.91
C ARG A 6 5.06 -1.55 -13.40
N THR A 7 5.23 -0.39 -12.79
CA THR A 7 5.43 -0.27 -11.35
C THR A 7 4.42 0.71 -10.77
N VAL A 8 3.78 0.29 -9.69
CA VAL A 8 2.93 1.14 -8.86
C VAL A 8 3.68 1.39 -7.57
N ILE A 9 3.84 2.67 -7.21
CA ILE A 9 4.52 3.06 -5.98
C ILE A 9 3.52 3.78 -5.09
N ALA A 10 3.45 3.40 -3.82
CA ALA A 10 2.68 4.12 -2.81
C ALA A 10 3.64 4.79 -1.83
N ALA A 11 3.60 6.12 -1.74
CA ALA A 11 4.48 6.92 -0.90
C ALA A 11 3.80 8.22 -0.49
N ASP A 12 4.19 8.78 0.65
CA ASP A 12 3.76 10.09 1.15
C ASP A 12 4.85 11.11 0.75
N PHE A 13 4.70 11.74 -0.41
CA PHE A 13 5.78 12.56 -1.01
C PHE A 13 5.86 13.97 -0.42
N ASP A 14 4.77 14.48 0.15
CA ASP A 14 4.68 15.80 0.74
C ASP A 14 4.51 15.77 2.28
N ASN A 15 4.71 14.60 2.89
CA ASN A 15 4.66 14.37 4.32
C ASN A 15 3.31 14.80 4.94
N ASP A 16 2.20 14.73 4.23
CA ASP A 16 0.90 15.27 4.64
C ASP A 16 -0.04 14.27 5.34
N GLN A 17 0.44 13.03 5.55
CA GLN A 17 -0.27 11.86 6.11
C GLN A 17 -1.09 11.06 5.09
N GLU A 18 -1.28 11.59 3.87
CA GLU A 18 -1.92 10.88 2.78
C GLU A 18 -0.88 10.10 1.98
N LEU A 19 -1.36 9.10 1.24
CA LEU A 19 -0.50 8.34 0.35
C LEU A 19 -0.81 8.77 -1.08
N GLU A 20 0.24 9.07 -1.83
CA GLU A 20 0.17 9.15 -3.26
C GLU A 20 0.47 7.79 -3.88
N ILE A 21 -0.18 7.53 -5.01
CA ILE A 21 0.04 6.40 -5.87
C ILE A 21 0.66 6.92 -7.17
N PHE A 22 1.92 6.56 -7.42
CA PHE A 22 2.60 6.86 -8.67
C PHE A 22 2.57 5.64 -9.60
N PHE A 23 2.13 5.87 -10.84
CA PHE A 23 2.17 4.89 -11.92
C PHE A 23 3.36 5.17 -12.82
N ASN A 24 4.35 4.28 -12.78
CA ASN A 24 5.42 4.26 -13.74
C ASN A 24 4.97 3.49 -15.00
N ASN A 25 4.68 4.22 -16.06
CA ASN A 25 4.22 3.69 -17.33
C ASN A 25 5.40 3.39 -18.26
N PHE A 26 5.17 2.43 -19.17
CA PHE A 26 6.12 2.06 -20.20
C PHE A 26 5.64 2.55 -21.58
N ALA A 27 6.30 3.58 -22.11
CA ALA A 27 6.07 4.04 -23.48
C ALA A 27 6.79 3.13 -24.49
N HIS A 28 6.09 2.16 -25.07
CA HIS A 28 6.70 1.25 -26.07
C HIS A 28 6.64 1.81 -27.49
N ARG A 29 5.42 1.85 -28.05
CA ARG A 29 5.10 2.25 -29.43
C ARG A 29 4.44 3.61 -29.53
N SER A 30 3.89 4.09 -28.41
CA SER A 30 3.22 5.37 -28.29
C SER A 30 3.57 5.98 -26.94
N SER A 31 3.48 7.31 -26.88
CA SER A 31 3.56 8.09 -25.65
C SER A 31 2.66 7.49 -24.57
N SER A 32 3.15 7.38 -23.34
CA SER A 32 2.42 6.86 -22.19
C SER A 32 2.98 7.49 -20.92
N ALA A 33 2.51 8.70 -20.63
CA ALA A 33 2.94 9.47 -19.48
C ALA A 33 2.65 8.75 -18.15
N ASN A 34 3.57 8.92 -17.20
CA ASN A 34 3.37 8.54 -15.81
C ASN A 34 2.21 9.33 -15.21
N ARG A 35 1.63 8.81 -14.12
CA ARG A 35 0.48 9.42 -13.46
C ARG A 35 0.66 9.39 -11.95
N LEU A 36 0.14 10.39 -11.26
CA LEU A 36 0.20 10.52 -9.81
C LEU A 36 -1.21 10.71 -9.28
N PHE A 37 -1.55 10.02 -8.20
CA PHE A 37 -2.87 10.14 -7.57
C PHE A 37 -2.72 10.29 -6.07
N ARG A 38 -3.49 11.18 -5.44
CA ARG A 38 -3.61 11.25 -3.99
C ARG A 38 -4.78 10.39 -3.51
N VAL A 39 -4.57 9.68 -2.41
CA VAL A 39 -5.59 8.84 -1.77
C VAL A 39 -6.11 9.53 -0.50
N ILE A 40 -7.17 10.33 -0.67
CA ILE A 40 -7.80 11.07 0.42
C ILE A 40 -8.74 10.13 1.19
N ARG A 41 -8.47 9.93 2.48
CA ARG A 41 -9.30 9.07 3.32
C ARG A 41 -10.61 9.80 3.68
N ARG A 42 -11.73 9.08 3.56
CA ARG A 42 -13.05 9.56 4.01
C ARG A 42 -13.57 8.71 5.16
N GLU A 43 -14.15 9.37 6.15
CA GLU A 43 -14.82 8.70 7.25
C GLU A 43 -16.05 7.94 6.73
N HIS A 44 -16.12 6.65 7.04
CA HIS A 44 -17.20 5.74 6.64
C HIS A 44 -17.53 5.70 5.13
N GLY A 45 -16.55 6.05 4.28
CA GLY A 45 -16.67 6.06 2.83
C GLY A 45 -15.49 5.41 2.14
N ASP A 46 -15.61 5.20 0.84
CA ASP A 46 -14.46 4.83 0.02
C ASP A 46 -13.51 6.02 -0.10
N PRO A 47 -12.19 5.83 -0.21
CA PRO A 47 -11.27 6.97 -0.37
C PRO A 47 -11.59 7.73 -1.67
N LEU A 48 -11.38 9.05 -1.65
CA LEU A 48 -11.37 9.83 -2.89
C LEU A 48 -10.00 9.68 -3.55
N ILE A 49 -10.01 9.47 -4.85
CA ILE A 49 -8.79 9.41 -5.66
C ILE A 49 -8.75 10.68 -6.50
N GLU A 50 -7.78 11.55 -6.19
CA GLU A 50 -7.53 12.78 -6.93
C GLU A 50 -6.32 12.57 -7.84
N GLU A 51 -6.43 12.85 -9.14
CA GLU A 51 -5.26 12.84 -10.04
C GLU A 51 -4.49 14.15 -9.89
N LEU A 52 -3.20 14.02 -9.60
CA LEU A 52 -2.26 15.12 -9.44
C LEU A 52 -1.37 15.26 -10.68
N ASN A 53 -0.77 16.43 -10.82
CA ASN A 53 0.27 16.64 -11.84
C ASN A 53 1.62 16.12 -11.30
N PRO A 54 2.24 15.09 -11.93
CA PRO A 54 3.54 14.58 -11.50
C PRO A 54 4.72 15.51 -11.84
N GLY A 55 4.49 16.64 -12.53
CA GLY A 55 5.53 17.57 -12.92
C GLY A 55 6.49 16.95 -13.94
N ASP A 56 7.79 17.10 -13.73
CA ASP A 56 8.82 16.54 -14.62
C ASP A 56 8.79 15.01 -14.64
N ALA A 57 8.26 14.36 -13.60
CA ALA A 57 8.08 12.92 -13.56
C ALA A 57 6.98 12.43 -14.52
N LEU A 58 6.30 13.31 -15.27
CA LEU A 58 5.33 12.94 -16.30
C LEU A 58 5.92 12.02 -17.37
N GLU A 59 7.18 12.24 -17.76
CA GLU A 59 7.96 11.48 -18.75
C GLU A 59 7.12 10.75 -19.83
N PRO A 60 6.43 11.49 -20.73
CA PRO A 60 5.52 10.90 -21.74
C PRO A 60 6.19 9.86 -22.66
N GLU A 61 7.49 10.04 -22.93
CA GLU A 61 8.31 9.13 -23.74
C GLU A 61 9.24 8.26 -22.88
N GLY A 62 9.03 8.23 -21.57
CA GLY A 62 9.80 7.43 -20.62
C GLY A 62 9.57 5.94 -20.83
N ARG A 63 10.65 5.16 -20.89
CA ARG A 63 10.59 3.69 -20.95
C ARG A 63 10.86 3.13 -19.56
N GLY A 64 9.96 3.46 -18.64
CA GLY A 64 10.02 3.03 -17.25
C GLY A 64 10.27 1.53 -17.18
N THR A 65 11.35 1.14 -16.51
CA THR A 65 11.74 -0.25 -16.30
C THR A 65 11.43 -0.68 -14.86
N GLY A 66 11.74 0.19 -13.92
CA GLY A 66 11.42 0.07 -12.50
C GLY A 66 11.58 1.42 -11.81
N GLY A 67 10.98 1.58 -10.63
CA GLY A 67 11.04 2.83 -9.87
C GLY A 67 11.10 2.56 -8.38
N VAL A 68 11.86 3.37 -7.66
CA VAL A 68 12.02 3.27 -6.21
C VAL A 68 11.76 4.62 -5.58
N VAL A 69 11.31 4.58 -4.33
CA VAL A 69 11.19 5.76 -3.49
C VAL A 69 12.08 5.59 -2.28
N THR A 70 12.83 6.65 -1.96
CA THR A 70 13.79 6.68 -0.86
C THR A 70 14.06 8.12 -0.47
N ASP A 71 14.39 8.38 0.79
CA ASP A 71 15.01 9.65 1.20
C ASP A 71 16.51 9.59 0.86
N PHE A 72 16.87 10.05 -0.35
CA PHE A 72 18.20 9.82 -0.90
C PHE A 72 19.25 10.77 -0.31
N ASP A 73 18.84 11.99 0.03
CA ASP A 73 19.73 13.02 0.59
C ASP A 73 19.63 13.18 2.11
N GLY A 74 18.70 12.47 2.77
CA GLY A 74 18.57 12.40 4.23
C GLY A 74 17.83 13.60 4.82
N ASP A 75 17.03 14.32 4.04
CA ASP A 75 16.23 15.46 4.49
C ASP A 75 14.84 15.08 5.03
N GLY A 76 14.45 13.80 4.89
CA GLY A 76 13.17 13.26 5.32
C GLY A 76 12.03 13.41 4.33
N MET A 77 12.28 14.04 3.19
CA MET A 77 11.39 14.01 2.03
C MET A 77 11.71 12.77 1.20
N LEU A 78 10.69 12.19 0.59
CA LEU A 78 10.88 11.04 -0.27
C LEU A 78 11.21 11.48 -1.71
N ASP A 79 12.31 10.97 -2.25
CA ASP A 79 12.72 11.11 -3.65
C ASP A 79 12.21 9.95 -4.49
N LEU A 80 11.83 10.23 -5.73
CA LEU A 80 11.45 9.24 -6.73
C LEU A 80 12.61 9.02 -7.70
N ILE A 81 13.09 7.79 -7.80
CA ILE A 81 14.14 7.39 -8.74
C ILE A 81 13.54 6.43 -9.77
N LEU A 82 13.61 6.80 -11.04
CA LEU A 82 13.13 5.97 -12.15
C LEU A 82 14.29 5.46 -12.98
N SER A 83 14.31 4.14 -13.13
CA SER A 83 15.21 3.46 -14.06
C SER A 83 14.55 3.29 -15.41
N HIS A 84 15.31 3.60 -16.45
CA HIS A 84 14.99 3.36 -17.84
C HIS A 84 16.01 2.38 -18.43
N GLY A 85 15.83 1.97 -19.69
CA GLY A 85 16.89 1.25 -20.39
C GLY A 85 16.54 -0.14 -20.91
N GLU A 86 15.42 -0.75 -20.52
CA GLU A 86 15.11 -2.12 -20.95
C GLU A 86 14.93 -2.25 -22.46
N SER A 87 14.21 -1.31 -23.07
CA SER A 87 13.93 -1.34 -24.53
C SER A 87 14.81 -0.40 -25.35
N MET A 88 15.42 0.62 -24.74
CA MET A 88 16.30 1.59 -25.39
C MET A 88 17.08 2.36 -24.34
N ALA A 89 18.31 2.78 -24.64
CA ALA A 89 19.13 3.58 -23.74
C ALA A 89 18.44 4.91 -23.39
N GLN A 90 18.28 5.15 -22.09
CA GLN A 90 17.76 6.39 -21.49
C GLN A 90 18.45 6.58 -20.13
N PRO A 91 18.68 7.83 -19.70
CA PRO A 91 19.36 8.12 -18.43
C PRO A 91 18.53 7.66 -17.22
N LEU A 92 19.13 7.64 -16.03
CA LEU A 92 18.37 7.55 -14.79
C LEU A 92 17.69 8.90 -14.52
N SER A 93 16.45 8.89 -14.05
CA SER A 93 15.75 10.10 -13.61
C SER A 93 15.59 10.09 -12.09
N VAL A 94 15.84 11.23 -11.47
CA VAL A 94 15.68 11.45 -10.02
C VAL A 94 14.82 12.69 -9.83
N PHE A 95 13.74 12.56 -9.07
CA PHE A 95 12.78 13.62 -8.81
C PHE A 95 12.63 13.82 -7.30
N ARG A 96 12.73 15.07 -6.86
CA ARG A 96 12.55 15.46 -5.45
C ARG A 96 11.18 16.07 -5.25
N GLY A 97 10.56 15.78 -4.10
CA GLY A 97 9.35 16.48 -3.66
C GLY A 97 9.59 18.00 -3.58
N ASN A 98 8.61 18.80 -4.00
CA ASN A 98 8.70 20.26 -3.99
C ASN A 98 7.70 20.93 -3.03
N GLN A 99 7.03 20.14 -2.20
CA GLN A 99 6.03 20.56 -1.22
C GLN A 99 6.29 19.82 0.10
N GLY A 100 5.67 20.24 1.20
CA GLY A 100 5.75 19.48 2.44
C GLY A 100 6.98 19.69 3.33
N PHE A 101 7.95 20.53 2.94
CA PHE A 101 9.20 20.74 3.70
C PHE A 101 9.05 21.20 5.15
N SER A 102 7.87 21.74 5.52
CA SER A 102 7.58 22.17 6.90
C SER A 102 6.75 21.15 7.67
N ASN A 103 6.43 20.02 7.07
CA ASN A 103 5.67 18.95 7.70
C ASN A 103 6.60 18.06 8.52
N ASN A 104 6.04 17.53 9.59
CA ASN A 104 6.72 16.58 10.43
C ASN A 104 6.78 15.23 9.71
N TRP A 105 7.83 14.47 10.00
CA TRP A 105 8.01 13.12 9.50
C TRP A 105 8.73 12.26 10.54
N LEU A 106 8.64 10.95 10.35
CA LEU A 106 9.43 9.98 11.10
C LEU A 106 9.75 8.78 10.21
N ARG A 107 11.00 8.31 10.28
CA ARG A 107 11.44 7.11 9.56
C ARG A 107 11.81 6.05 10.58
N VAL A 108 11.27 4.84 10.44
CA VAL A 108 11.52 3.74 11.39
C VAL A 108 12.19 2.58 10.66
N VAL A 109 13.35 2.19 11.17
CA VAL A 109 14.21 1.13 10.61
C VAL A 109 14.22 -0.05 11.58
N PRO A 110 13.34 -1.04 11.41
CA PRO A 110 13.38 -2.24 12.24
C PRO A 110 14.54 -3.14 11.80
N ARG A 111 15.31 -3.62 12.78
CA ARG A 111 16.44 -4.54 12.56
C ARG A 111 16.04 -5.96 12.93
N THR A 112 16.68 -6.94 12.30
CA THR A 112 16.61 -8.35 12.70
C THR A 112 17.57 -8.63 13.85
N ARG A 113 17.51 -9.83 14.43
CA ARG A 113 18.44 -10.30 15.48
C ARG A 113 19.92 -10.11 15.12
N PHE A 114 20.24 -10.16 13.82
CA PHE A 114 21.61 -10.06 13.31
C PHE A 114 21.93 -8.70 12.67
N GLY A 115 21.09 -7.69 12.87
CA GLY A 115 21.34 -6.32 12.39
C GLY A 115 20.96 -6.06 10.93
N ALA A 116 20.51 -7.06 10.17
CA ALA A 116 19.93 -6.82 8.84
C ALA A 116 18.59 -6.08 8.95
N PHE A 117 18.12 -5.45 7.87
CA PHE A 117 16.79 -4.86 7.81
C PHE A 117 15.69 -5.93 7.96
N ALA A 118 14.67 -5.65 8.77
CA ALA A 118 13.61 -6.60 9.08
C ALA A 118 12.48 -6.59 8.04
N ARG A 119 12.76 -7.14 6.85
CA ARG A 119 11.72 -7.41 5.84
C ARG A 119 10.62 -8.31 6.43
N GLY A 120 9.36 -7.97 6.15
CA GLY A 120 8.14 -8.58 6.72
C GLY A 120 7.68 -7.97 8.05
N ALA A 121 8.45 -7.06 8.67
CA ALA A 121 8.02 -6.41 9.90
C ALA A 121 6.83 -5.48 9.67
N LYS A 122 5.89 -5.47 10.63
CA LYS A 122 4.79 -4.51 10.72
C LYS A 122 5.21 -3.39 11.68
N VAL A 123 5.17 -2.15 11.20
CA VAL A 123 5.44 -0.96 12.00
C VAL A 123 4.16 -0.15 12.12
N VAL A 124 3.74 0.11 13.34
CA VAL A 124 2.57 0.94 13.66
C VAL A 124 3.05 2.15 14.44
N LEU A 125 2.77 3.34 13.90
CA LEU A 125 3.08 4.60 14.54
C LEU A 125 1.77 5.22 15.04
N TYR A 126 1.68 5.47 16.34
CA TYR A 126 0.58 6.18 16.95
C TYR A 126 0.91 7.67 17.00
N THR A 127 -0.06 8.49 16.63
CA THR A 127 0.06 9.95 16.66
C THR A 127 -0.84 10.54 17.75
N LYS A 128 -0.57 11.79 18.12
CA LYS A 128 -1.34 12.49 19.16
C LYS A 128 -2.74 12.87 18.70
N LYS A 129 -2.97 13.07 17.40
CA LYS A 129 -4.26 13.56 16.86
C LYS A 129 -4.85 12.68 15.77
N SER A 130 -4.04 12.19 14.84
CA SER A 130 -4.51 11.50 13.62
C SER A 130 -4.72 9.99 13.77
N GLY A 131 -4.42 9.42 14.94
CA GLY A 131 -4.56 7.99 15.21
C GLY A 131 -3.34 7.19 14.75
N ALA A 132 -3.56 5.94 14.33
CA ALA A 132 -2.47 5.02 13.96
C ALA A 132 -2.20 5.00 12.45
N HIS A 133 -0.91 5.01 12.12
CA HIS A 133 -0.39 4.81 10.77
C HIS A 133 0.37 3.50 10.72
N LEU A 134 0.14 2.71 9.67
CA LEU A 134 0.77 1.40 9.51
C LEU A 134 1.63 1.37 8.25
N ARG A 135 2.80 0.75 8.36
CA ARG A 135 3.67 0.37 7.25
C ARG A 135 4.13 -1.08 7.43
N ILE A 136 4.24 -1.79 6.32
CA ILE A 136 4.88 -3.10 6.28
C ILE A 136 6.23 -2.89 5.59
N ILE A 137 7.29 -3.45 6.15
CA ILE A 137 8.61 -3.47 5.49
C ILE A 137 8.58 -4.59 4.45
N ASP A 138 8.02 -4.33 3.28
CA ASP A 138 7.99 -5.33 2.21
C ASP A 138 9.39 -5.54 1.59
N GLY A 139 9.56 -6.59 0.78
CA GLY A 139 10.79 -6.86 0.01
C GLY A 139 10.54 -6.96 -1.49
N GLY A 140 9.49 -6.30 -1.97
CA GLY A 140 9.03 -6.43 -3.35
C GLY A 140 7.83 -5.54 -3.61
N SER A 141 8.10 -4.30 -4.00
CA SER A 141 7.11 -3.23 -4.10
C SER A 141 6.94 -2.70 -5.54
N GLY A 142 7.46 -3.43 -6.53
CA GLY A 142 7.24 -3.12 -7.96
C GLY A 142 7.87 -4.12 -8.93
N TYR A 143 7.70 -3.87 -10.23
CA TYR A 143 8.32 -4.67 -11.28
C TYR A 143 9.81 -4.32 -11.40
N LEU A 144 10.69 -5.32 -11.21
CA LEU A 144 12.15 -5.19 -11.28
C LEU A 144 12.75 -4.16 -10.31
N CYS A 145 12.07 -3.85 -9.21
CA CYS A 145 12.53 -2.88 -8.22
C CYS A 145 12.10 -3.25 -6.80
N GLU A 146 12.76 -2.68 -5.81
CA GLU A 146 12.51 -2.89 -4.39
C GLU A 146 12.68 -1.56 -3.67
N MET A 147 11.69 -1.18 -2.85
CA MET A 147 11.73 0.05 -2.09
C MET A 147 12.68 -0.11 -0.89
N GLU A 148 13.15 1.01 -0.36
CA GLU A 148 13.99 0.98 0.82
C GLU A 148 13.28 0.26 1.99
N PRO A 149 14.00 -0.52 2.80
CA PRO A 149 13.43 -1.26 3.93
C PRO A 149 13.17 -0.35 5.15
N VAL A 150 12.47 0.76 4.95
CA VAL A 150 12.21 1.80 5.95
C VAL A 150 10.73 2.12 5.99
N ALA A 151 10.15 2.13 7.19
CA ALA A 151 8.79 2.63 7.37
C ALA A 151 8.85 4.15 7.48
N HIS A 152 8.51 4.83 6.39
CA HIS A 152 8.36 6.28 6.37
C HIS A 152 6.92 6.69 6.71
N PHE A 153 6.81 7.71 7.56
CA PHE A 153 5.57 8.33 8.00
C PHE A 153 5.67 9.84 7.81
N GLY A 154 4.92 10.40 6.87
CA GLY A 154 4.58 11.81 6.88
C GLY A 154 3.50 12.08 7.94
N LEU A 155 3.70 13.14 8.71
CA LEU A 155 2.90 13.46 9.89
C LEU A 155 2.22 14.83 9.79
N GLY A 156 2.41 15.57 8.69
CA GLY A 156 1.81 16.88 8.50
C GLY A 156 2.18 17.83 9.64
N LYS A 157 1.20 18.25 10.43
CA LYS A 157 1.41 19.07 11.65
C LYS A 157 1.20 18.29 12.95
N ASP A 158 1.01 16.98 12.86
CA ASP A 158 0.87 16.12 14.02
C ASP A 158 2.23 15.63 14.53
N GLU A 159 2.21 14.99 15.69
CA GLU A 159 3.38 14.42 16.35
C GLU A 159 3.13 12.95 16.68
N ALA A 160 4.19 12.14 16.61
CA ALA A 160 4.16 10.76 17.05
C ALA A 160 4.12 10.70 18.59
N SER A 161 3.31 9.79 19.14
CA SER A 161 3.31 9.47 20.58
C SER A 161 4.13 8.22 20.85
N SER A 162 3.99 7.19 20.02
CA SER A 162 4.65 5.89 20.21
C SER A 162 4.75 5.09 18.92
N VAL A 163 5.68 4.13 18.91
CA VAL A 163 5.89 3.19 17.82
C VAL A 163 5.86 1.76 18.34
N GLU A 164 5.15 0.90 17.63
CA GLU A 164 5.11 -0.54 17.81
C GLU A 164 5.68 -1.24 16.58
N VAL A 165 6.60 -2.18 16.79
CA VAL A 165 7.15 -3.04 15.74
C VAL A 165 6.82 -4.49 16.07
N THR A 166 6.23 -5.19 15.11
CA THR A 166 5.99 -6.65 15.17
C THR A 166 6.81 -7.34 14.08
N TRP A 167 7.60 -8.34 14.46
CA TRP A 167 8.39 -9.14 13.52
C TRP A 167 7.59 -10.35 13.01
N PRO A 168 8.01 -10.98 11.88
CA PRO A 168 7.31 -12.13 11.31
C PRO A 168 7.19 -13.36 12.24
N ASP A 169 8.07 -13.47 13.24
CA ASP A 169 8.05 -14.52 14.25
C ASP A 169 7.08 -14.24 15.42
N GLY A 170 6.38 -13.10 15.38
CA GLY A 170 5.45 -12.67 16.41
C GLY A 170 6.09 -11.93 17.58
N LYS A 171 7.41 -11.77 17.62
CA LYS A 171 8.04 -10.88 18.61
C LYS A 171 7.61 -9.45 18.36
N MET A 172 7.53 -8.67 19.43
CA MET A 172 7.03 -7.30 19.40
C MET A 172 7.79 -6.40 20.37
N VAL A 173 7.98 -5.15 19.98
CA VAL A 173 8.53 -4.07 20.81
C VAL A 173 7.63 -2.86 20.64
N SER A 174 7.35 -2.17 21.74
CA SER A 174 6.66 -0.88 21.72
C SER A 174 7.39 0.11 22.61
N ARG A 175 7.48 1.38 22.17
CA ARG A 175 8.12 2.47 22.93
C ARG A 175 7.49 3.81 22.59
N SER A 176 7.58 4.75 23.53
CA SER A 176 7.24 6.15 23.27
C SER A 176 8.27 6.82 22.35
N VAL A 177 7.79 7.81 21.58
CA VAL A 177 8.61 8.68 20.74
C VAL A 177 8.74 10.04 21.45
N ALA A 178 9.96 10.46 21.73
CA ALA A 178 10.22 11.75 22.36
C ALA A 178 10.08 12.89 21.35
N SER A 179 9.74 14.10 21.80
CA SER A 179 9.63 15.27 20.92
C SER A 179 10.94 15.59 20.18
N GLY A 180 12.10 15.33 20.80
CA GLY A 180 13.41 15.49 20.16
C GLY A 180 13.78 14.41 19.12
N GLU A 181 12.98 13.36 19.01
CA GLU A 181 13.11 12.29 18.01
C GLU A 181 12.27 12.55 16.75
N MET A 182 11.42 13.59 16.76
CA MET A 182 10.66 14.00 15.57
C MET A 182 11.60 14.44 14.44
N ASN A 183 11.19 14.22 13.19
CA ASN A 183 11.98 14.56 11.99
C ASN A 183 13.36 13.87 12.00
N SER A 184 13.37 12.59 12.37
CA SER A 184 14.58 11.79 12.45
C SER A 184 14.33 10.34 12.06
N VAL A 185 15.43 9.57 11.98
CA VAL A 185 15.42 8.13 11.70
C VAL A 185 15.59 7.37 13.01
N LEU A 186 14.62 6.53 13.34
CA LEU A 186 14.63 5.65 14.51
C LEU A 186 14.98 4.23 14.12
N GLU A 187 16.13 3.75 14.59
CA GLU A 187 16.45 2.32 14.50
C GLU A 187 15.84 1.57 15.68
N ILE A 188 15.05 0.53 15.38
CA ILE A 188 14.42 -0.33 16.39
C ILE A 188 15.09 -1.71 16.35
N PRO A 189 15.90 -2.07 17.37
CA PRO A 189 16.57 -3.36 17.41
C PRO A 189 15.57 -4.50 17.64
N TYR A 190 15.92 -5.69 17.17
CA TYR A 190 15.17 -6.90 17.48
C TYR A 190 15.27 -7.22 18.99
N PRO A 191 14.17 -7.60 19.67
CA PRO A 191 14.16 -7.88 21.10
C PRO A 191 15.03 -9.10 21.45
N GLN A 192 15.95 -8.92 22.40
CA GLN A 192 16.83 -9.98 22.90
C GLN A 192 16.17 -10.78 24.03
N ASP A 193 16.48 -12.07 24.12
CA ASP A 193 15.97 -12.94 25.18
C ASP A 193 16.59 -12.50 26.51
N GLY A 194 15.75 -12.00 27.44
CA GLY A 194 16.20 -11.42 28.71
C GLY A 194 15.84 -9.94 28.90
N ASP A 195 15.34 -9.29 27.85
CA ASP A 195 14.72 -7.95 27.95
C ASP A 195 13.31 -8.08 28.56
N GLY A 196 13.24 -8.65 29.75
CA GLY A 196 12.01 -8.81 30.52
C GLY A 196 11.57 -7.45 31.02
N ARG A 197 10.38 -7.00 30.58
CA ARG A 197 9.69 -5.79 31.05
C ARG A 197 10.64 -4.60 31.26
N GLN A 198 11.18 -4.04 30.18
CA GLN A 198 11.58 -2.64 30.28
C GLN A 198 10.32 -1.85 30.60
N ASP A 199 10.38 -1.06 31.68
CA ASP A 199 9.27 -0.28 32.22
C ASP A 199 8.47 0.34 31.08
N LEU A 200 7.28 -0.24 30.85
CA LEU A 200 6.32 0.24 29.87
C LEU A 200 5.86 1.59 30.39
N ALA A 201 6.57 2.65 30.00
CA ALA A 201 6.02 3.99 30.08
C ALA A 201 4.60 3.90 29.49
N PRO A 202 3.58 4.42 30.18
CA PRO A 202 2.19 4.27 29.73
C PRO A 202 2.11 4.69 28.27
N LEU A 203 1.89 3.69 27.41
CA LEU A 203 1.84 3.87 25.97
C LEU A 203 0.55 4.59 25.67
N GLU A 204 0.66 5.84 25.21
CA GLU A 204 -0.47 6.62 24.70
C GLU A 204 -0.92 6.00 23.38
N CYS A 205 -1.77 4.98 23.50
CA CYS A 205 -2.48 4.41 22.37
C CYS A 205 -3.35 5.51 21.75
N GLY A 206 -3.06 5.85 20.49
CA GLY A 206 -3.78 6.88 19.75
C GLY A 206 -5.27 6.54 19.58
N GLN A 207 -6.03 7.44 18.97
CA GLN A 207 -7.45 7.25 18.70
C GLN A 207 -7.73 5.91 17.99
N GLY A 208 -8.76 5.18 18.45
CA GLY A 208 -9.14 3.86 17.94
C GLY A 208 -8.45 2.69 18.64
N PHE A 209 -7.55 2.94 19.59
CA PHE A 209 -6.80 1.90 20.29
C PHE A 209 -6.96 1.99 21.80
N SER A 210 -6.88 0.84 22.46
CA SER A 210 -6.92 0.71 23.92
C SER A 210 -5.65 0.04 24.43
N GLN A 211 -5.12 0.54 25.55
CA GLN A 211 -3.93 -0.03 26.17
C GLN A 211 -4.29 -1.32 26.91
N GLN A 212 -3.57 -2.40 26.61
CA GLN A 212 -3.64 -3.66 27.34
C GLN A 212 -2.71 -3.68 28.56
N GLU A 213 -2.93 -4.62 29.49
CA GLU A 213 -2.11 -4.76 30.71
C GLU A 213 -0.63 -5.05 30.44
N ASN A 214 -0.31 -5.60 29.27
CA ASN A 214 1.04 -5.82 28.79
C ASN A 214 1.67 -4.58 28.11
N GLY A 215 0.98 -3.44 28.15
CA GLY A 215 1.39 -2.19 27.54
C GLY A 215 1.20 -2.12 26.02
N HIS A 216 0.57 -3.10 25.39
CA HIS A 216 0.31 -3.08 23.94
C HIS A 216 -0.96 -2.30 23.58
N CYS A 217 -1.00 -1.75 22.37
CA CYS A 217 -2.18 -1.05 21.87
C CYS A 217 -3.02 -2.00 21.02
N MET A 218 -4.20 -2.36 21.51
CA MET A 218 -5.14 -3.20 20.78
C MET A 218 -6.20 -2.34 20.09
N ASP A 219 -6.48 -2.69 18.84
CA ASP A 219 -7.58 -2.13 18.07
C ASP A 219 -8.90 -2.23 18.85
N THR A 220 -9.60 -1.11 18.95
CA THR A 220 -10.87 -1.03 19.67
C THR A 220 -11.98 -1.43 18.72
N ASN A 221 -12.69 -2.52 19.00
CA ASN A 221 -13.82 -2.90 18.16
C ASN A 221 -15.08 -2.08 18.53
N GLU A 222 -15.26 -0.94 17.85
CA GLU A 222 -16.38 -0.03 18.13
C GLU A 222 -17.73 -0.67 17.82
N CYS A 223 -17.79 -1.62 16.88
CA CYS A 223 -19.02 -2.35 16.57
C CYS A 223 -19.51 -3.22 17.73
N ILE A 224 -18.61 -3.68 18.60
CA ILE A 224 -18.96 -4.46 19.80
C ILE A 224 -19.16 -3.52 20.99
N GLN A 225 -18.27 -2.55 21.15
CA GLN A 225 -18.28 -1.65 22.31
C GLN A 225 -19.43 -0.65 22.26
N PHE A 226 -19.85 -0.23 21.07
CA PHE A 226 -20.87 0.79 20.83
C PHE A 226 -21.92 0.29 19.81
N PRO A 227 -22.97 -0.43 20.26
CA PRO A 227 -23.97 -1.06 19.37
C PRO A 227 -24.76 -0.10 18.46
N PHE A 228 -24.71 1.21 18.73
CA PHE A 228 -25.39 2.26 17.95
C PHE A 228 -24.42 3.31 17.39
N VAL A 229 -23.15 2.91 17.18
CA VAL A 229 -22.12 3.82 16.65
C VAL A 229 -22.43 4.31 15.24
N CYS A 230 -23.10 3.48 14.43
CA CYS A 230 -23.46 3.83 13.07
C CYS A 230 -24.80 4.58 12.96
N PRO A 231 -24.92 5.53 12.01
CA PRO A 231 -26.15 6.27 11.80
C PRO A 231 -27.25 5.40 11.18
N ARG A 232 -28.51 5.84 11.28
CA ARG A 232 -29.68 5.03 10.91
C ARG A 232 -29.75 4.68 9.41
N ASP A 233 -29.17 5.51 8.55
CA ASP A 233 -29.08 5.32 7.11
C ASP A 233 -28.02 4.28 6.70
N LYS A 234 -26.98 4.08 7.53
CA LYS A 234 -25.91 3.09 7.32
C LYS A 234 -25.73 2.19 8.54
N PRO A 235 -26.73 1.34 8.89
CA PRO A 235 -26.77 0.67 10.19
C PRO A 235 -25.78 -0.50 10.36
N VAL A 236 -25.07 -0.93 9.31
CA VAL A 236 -24.17 -2.08 9.39
C VAL A 236 -22.76 -1.61 9.74
N CYS A 237 -22.30 -1.93 10.94
CA CYS A 237 -20.94 -1.63 11.38
C CYS A 237 -19.94 -2.71 10.94
N VAL A 238 -18.79 -2.29 10.44
CA VAL A 238 -17.64 -3.13 10.07
C VAL A 238 -16.40 -2.61 10.78
N ASN A 239 -15.81 -3.43 11.65
CA ASN A 239 -14.57 -3.08 12.34
C ASN A 239 -13.39 -3.01 11.36
N THR A 240 -12.54 -2.01 11.52
CA THR A 240 -11.29 -1.86 10.75
C THR A 240 -10.13 -1.57 11.70
N TYR A 241 -8.89 -1.69 11.24
CA TYR A 241 -7.75 -1.43 12.12
C TYR A 241 -7.61 0.08 12.40
N GLY A 242 -7.81 0.46 13.66
CA GLY A 242 -7.79 1.83 14.17
C GLY A 242 -9.06 2.63 13.95
N SER A 243 -10.13 2.04 13.42
CA SER A 243 -11.40 2.73 13.13
C SER A 243 -12.52 1.75 12.77
N TYR A 244 -13.67 2.25 12.32
CA TYR A 244 -14.79 1.45 11.83
C TYR A 244 -15.44 2.08 10.60
N ARG A 245 -16.14 1.25 9.80
CA ARG A 245 -16.94 1.71 8.66
C ARG A 245 -18.40 1.34 8.85
N CYS A 246 -19.26 2.32 8.57
CA CYS A 246 -20.71 2.12 8.53
C CYS A 246 -21.17 1.94 7.09
N ARG A 247 -21.92 0.88 6.82
CA ARG A 247 -22.46 0.54 5.48
C ARG A 247 -23.98 0.41 5.52
N THR A 248 -24.59 0.54 4.37
CA THR A 248 -26.02 0.29 4.19
C THR A 248 -26.34 -1.20 4.39
N ASN A 249 -27.58 -1.53 4.75
CA ASN A 249 -28.03 -2.92 4.94
C ASN A 249 -28.33 -3.65 3.61
N LYS A 250 -27.70 -3.23 2.50
CA LYS A 250 -27.90 -3.86 1.20
C LYS A 250 -27.14 -5.17 1.14
N ARG A 251 -27.87 -6.27 1.03
CA ARG A 251 -27.30 -7.60 0.79
C ARG A 251 -27.03 -7.79 -0.70
N CYS A 252 -25.78 -8.08 -1.03
CA CYS A 252 -25.35 -8.45 -2.37
C CYS A 252 -25.09 -9.95 -2.47
N SER A 253 -25.18 -10.51 -3.67
CA SER A 253 -24.80 -11.90 -3.95
C SER A 253 -23.30 -12.12 -3.68
N ARG A 254 -22.90 -13.37 -3.46
CA ARG A 254 -21.50 -13.73 -3.23
C ARG A 254 -20.61 -13.18 -4.35
N GLY A 255 -19.53 -12.48 -3.99
CA GLY A 255 -18.61 -11.84 -4.93
C GLY A 255 -18.97 -10.40 -5.30
N TYR A 256 -20.05 -9.86 -4.74
CA TYR A 256 -20.46 -8.47 -4.93
C TYR A 256 -20.62 -7.77 -3.58
N GLU A 257 -20.33 -6.48 -3.57
CA GLU A 257 -20.45 -5.59 -2.42
C GLU A 257 -21.35 -4.40 -2.74
N PRO A 258 -22.10 -3.85 -1.78
CA PRO A 258 -22.89 -2.66 -2.04
C PRO A 258 -21.97 -1.46 -2.29
N ASN A 259 -22.32 -0.63 -3.28
CA ASN A 259 -21.67 0.65 -3.51
C ASN A 259 -21.92 1.63 -2.34
N GLU A 260 -21.21 2.76 -2.34
CA GLU A 260 -21.23 3.76 -1.25
C GLU A 260 -22.66 4.20 -0.85
N ASP A 261 -23.52 4.43 -1.84
CA ASP A 261 -24.91 4.86 -1.64
C ASP A 261 -25.88 3.70 -1.33
N GLY A 262 -25.42 2.44 -1.36
CA GLY A 262 -26.27 1.26 -1.24
C GLY A 262 -27.29 1.10 -2.36
N THR A 263 -27.12 1.78 -3.49
CA THR A 263 -28.03 1.72 -4.64
C THR A 263 -27.72 0.58 -5.61
N ALA A 264 -26.49 0.06 -5.62
CA ALA A 264 -26.03 -1.01 -6.50
C ALA A 264 -25.13 -2.03 -5.79
N CYS A 265 -24.96 -3.20 -6.40
CA CYS A 265 -23.99 -4.21 -5.99
C CYS A 265 -22.86 -4.25 -7.03
N VAL A 266 -21.64 -3.97 -6.61
CA VAL A 266 -20.44 -3.93 -7.45
C VAL A 266 -19.53 -5.11 -7.11
N ALA A 267 -19.03 -5.81 -8.13
CA ALA A 267 -17.98 -6.79 -7.94
C ALA A 267 -16.64 -6.05 -7.95
N GLN A 268 -15.80 -6.31 -6.96
CA GLN A 268 -14.40 -5.93 -7.06
C GLN A 268 -13.76 -6.90 -8.06
N VAL A 269 -13.62 -6.47 -9.32
CA VAL A 269 -12.93 -7.27 -10.32
C VAL A 269 -11.45 -7.23 -9.97
N ALA A 270 -10.98 -8.19 -9.18
CA ALA A 270 -9.59 -8.58 -9.21
C ALA A 270 -9.34 -9.04 -10.65
N PHE A 271 -8.74 -8.17 -11.46
CA PHE A 271 -8.40 -8.46 -12.84
C PHE A 271 -7.20 -9.41 -12.85
N LEU A 272 -7.42 -10.66 -12.45
CA LEU A 272 -6.53 -11.75 -12.78
C LEU A 272 -6.82 -12.08 -14.24
N GLY A 273 -5.87 -11.72 -15.10
CA GLY A 273 -5.96 -11.86 -16.55
C GLY A 273 -6.53 -13.21 -16.98
N GLY A 274 -7.58 -13.15 -17.77
CA GLY A 274 -8.23 -14.30 -18.38
C GLY A 274 -9.53 -13.83 -19.01
N TYR A 275 -9.54 -13.73 -20.34
CA TYR A 275 -10.75 -13.48 -21.12
C TYR A 275 -11.90 -14.40 -20.65
N PRO A 276 -13.12 -13.90 -20.41
CA PRO A 276 -14.25 -14.78 -20.27
C PRO A 276 -14.54 -15.36 -21.66
N SER A 277 -14.05 -16.57 -21.93
CA SER A 277 -14.65 -17.40 -22.96
C SER A 277 -16.10 -17.62 -22.54
N ALA A 278 -17.01 -17.03 -23.31
CA ALA A 278 -18.42 -17.38 -23.28
C ALA A 278 -18.54 -18.90 -23.42
N ALA A 279 -19.09 -19.54 -22.40
CA ALA A 279 -19.56 -20.91 -22.48
C ALA A 279 -20.96 -20.97 -21.85
N PHE A 280 -21.93 -20.44 -22.59
CA PHE A 280 -23.32 -20.88 -22.45
C PHE A 280 -23.35 -22.36 -22.85
N ARG A 281 -23.47 -23.25 -21.86
CA ARG A 281 -23.84 -24.66 -22.12
C ARG A 281 -25.37 -24.72 -22.19
N ILE A 282 -25.89 -24.84 -23.40
CA ILE A 282 -27.23 -25.39 -23.63
C ILE A 282 -27.05 -26.87 -23.97
N SER A 283 -27.66 -27.72 -23.14
CA SER A 283 -27.84 -29.14 -23.31
C SER A 283 -28.95 -29.41 -24.34
N GLU A 284 -28.65 -30.13 -25.43
CA GLU A 284 -29.22 -31.45 -25.77
C GLU A 284 -28.87 -31.87 -27.22
N PRO A 285 -28.89 -33.19 -27.54
CA PRO A 285 -28.15 -33.79 -28.64
C PRO A 285 -29.03 -34.15 -29.86
N LEU A 286 -28.43 -34.28 -31.06
CA LEU A 286 -28.57 -35.43 -31.96
C LEU A 286 -27.99 -35.20 -33.37
N SER A 287 -27.40 -36.28 -33.88
CA SER A 287 -27.32 -36.71 -35.29
C SER A 287 -26.09 -36.35 -36.14
N GLN A 288 -25.21 -37.37 -36.22
CA GLN A 288 -24.59 -38.03 -37.38
C GLN A 288 -23.79 -37.26 -38.47
N ALA A 289 -22.63 -37.88 -38.73
CA ALA A 289 -21.87 -38.01 -40.00
C ALA A 289 -20.81 -36.92 -40.29
N SER A 290 -19.64 -37.18 -40.87
CA SER A 290 -18.88 -38.39 -41.21
C SER A 290 -17.52 -37.95 -41.81
N TYR A 291 -16.46 -38.71 -41.50
CA TYR A 291 -15.22 -38.96 -42.26
C TYR A 291 -14.08 -37.91 -42.44
N LEU A 292 -12.86 -38.37 -42.02
CA LEU A 292 -11.51 -38.37 -42.68
C LEU A 292 -10.89 -36.99 -43.06
N SER A 293 -9.58 -36.72 -42.99
CA SER A 293 -8.36 -37.52 -42.79
C SER A 293 -7.15 -36.60 -42.53
N LEU A 294 -6.15 -37.14 -41.80
CA LEU A 294 -4.68 -36.95 -41.86
C LEU A 294 -4.03 -35.63 -42.30
N GLY A 295 -3.03 -35.19 -41.52
CA GLY A 295 -1.92 -34.35 -41.99
C GLY A 295 -0.86 -34.07 -40.91
N LEU A 296 0.18 -34.90 -40.86
CA LEU A 296 1.44 -34.70 -40.11
C LEU A 296 2.30 -33.54 -40.66
N GLY A 297 3.17 -32.98 -39.81
CA GLY A 297 4.39 -32.25 -40.23
C GLY A 297 4.87 -31.20 -39.22
N LEU A 298 5.65 -31.57 -38.20
CA LEU A 298 7.13 -31.50 -38.11
C LEU A 298 7.76 -30.08 -38.22
N CYS A 299 8.15 -29.59 -37.04
CA CYS A 299 9.44 -28.99 -36.65
C CYS A 299 10.41 -28.47 -37.73
N LEU A 300 10.87 -27.22 -37.59
CA LEU A 300 12.27 -26.84 -37.83
C LEU A 300 12.64 -25.54 -37.09
N GLN A 301 13.63 -25.64 -36.21
CA GLN A 301 14.49 -24.55 -35.75
C GLN A 301 15.30 -24.00 -36.93
N LEU A 302 15.70 -22.72 -36.90
CA LEU A 302 17.00 -22.26 -37.41
C LEU A 302 17.35 -20.89 -36.78
N TYR A 303 18.52 -20.85 -36.15
CA TYR A 303 19.29 -19.67 -35.76
C TYR A 303 20.08 -19.10 -36.95
N ALA A 304 20.48 -17.83 -36.85
CA ALA A 304 21.67 -17.12 -37.38
C ALA A 304 21.26 -15.71 -37.87
N PHE A 305 21.87 -14.58 -37.52
CA PHE A 305 23.16 -14.24 -36.89
C PHE A 305 22.96 -13.21 -35.77
#